data_AF-A0A5T6BP18-F1
#
_entry.id   AF-A0A5T6BP18-F1
#
_cell.length_a   1.000
_cell.length_b   1.000
_cell.length_c   1.000
_cell.angle_alpha   90.00
_cell.angle_beta   90.00
_cell.angle_gamma   90.00
#
_symmetry.space_group_name_H-M   'P 1'
#
loop_
_entity.id
_entity.type
_entity.pdbx_description
1 polymer ?
#
loop_
_entity_poly.entity_id
_entity_poly.type
_entity_poly.pdbx_seq_one_letter_code
_entity_poly.pdbx_strand_id
1 'polypeptide(L)'
;MKCNGAPFSAEEYPKLAKVYPTNELPDLRGEFIRGWDDGRGIDAGREILSAQGDAIRNITGTVGWYGDGLLSNVSGVFSGRDRVNQRTVATDSTVDTNLKYASAYFDASTKVPTATENRPRNIAFNFIVRAA
;
A
#
# COMPACT_ATOMS: atom_id res chain seq x y z
N MET A 1 23.70 -9.72 -17.69
CA MET A 1 24.00 -9.94 -16.26
C MET A 1 22.74 -9.73 -15.43
N LYS A 2 22.58 -10.45 -14.32
CA LYS A 2 21.38 -10.39 -13.45
C LYS A 2 21.44 -9.17 -12.54
N CYS A 3 20.31 -8.49 -12.34
CA CYS A 3 20.18 -7.39 -11.40
C CYS A 3 19.85 -7.92 -9.99
N ASN A 4 20.85 -8.51 -9.35
CA ASN A 4 20.74 -9.13 -8.03
C ASN A 4 21.81 -8.62 -7.05
N GLY A 5 22.29 -7.38 -7.22
CA GLY A 5 23.40 -6.84 -6.42
C GLY A 5 24.78 -7.35 -6.84
N ALA A 6 24.91 -8.06 -7.97
CA ALA A 6 26.18 -8.64 -8.36
C ALA A 6 27.21 -7.57 -8.77
N PRO A 7 28.48 -7.70 -8.31
CA PRO A 7 29.58 -6.87 -8.80
C PRO A 7 29.97 -7.27 -10.23
N PHE A 8 30.64 -6.35 -10.92
CA PHE A 8 31.21 -6.59 -12.26
C PHE A 8 32.56 -5.86 -12.43
N SER A 9 33.39 -6.31 -13.37
CA SER A 9 34.66 -5.67 -13.71
C SER A 9 34.44 -4.50 -14.67
N ALA A 10 34.99 -3.32 -14.34
CA ALA A 10 34.97 -2.16 -15.22
C ALA A 10 35.91 -2.35 -16.44
N GLU A 11 36.95 -3.18 -16.30
CA GLU A 11 37.86 -3.55 -17.37
C GLU A 11 37.16 -4.42 -18.42
N GLU A 12 36.37 -5.40 -17.97
CA GLU A 12 35.60 -6.29 -18.85
C GLU A 12 34.37 -5.58 -19.44
N TYR A 13 33.71 -4.72 -18.66
CA TYR A 13 32.47 -4.02 -19.05
C TYR A 13 32.54 -2.49 -18.88
N PRO A 14 33.41 -1.79 -19.65
CA PRO A 14 33.66 -0.36 -19.46
C PRO A 14 32.46 0.53 -19.76
N LYS A 15 31.55 0.11 -20.66
CA LYS A 15 30.32 0.85 -20.91
C LYS A 15 29.31 0.71 -19.78
N LEU A 16 29.28 -0.47 -19.14
CA LEU A 16 28.40 -0.71 -18.00
C LEU A 16 28.86 0.10 -16.79
N ALA A 17 30.17 0.21 -16.56
CA ALA A 17 30.76 1.05 -15.50
C ALA A 17 30.41 2.54 -15.65
N LYS A 18 30.18 3.04 -16.88
CA LYS A 18 29.70 4.42 -17.08
C LYS A 18 28.27 4.63 -16.60
N VAL A 19 27.43 3.59 -16.66
CA VAL A 19 26.02 3.64 -16.25
C VAL A 19 25.86 3.27 -14.77
N TYR A 20 26.70 2.37 -14.26
CA TYR A 20 26.73 1.92 -12.87
C TYR A 20 28.14 2.14 -12.28
N PRO A 21 28.47 3.37 -11.82
CA PRO A 21 29.81 3.72 -11.37
C PRO A 21 30.30 3.00 -10.11
N THR A 22 29.40 2.38 -9.36
CA THR A 22 29.73 1.54 -8.20
C THR A 22 30.27 0.18 -8.59
N ASN A 23 30.29 -0.16 -9.88
CA ASN A 23 30.66 -1.48 -10.41
C ASN A 23 29.80 -2.62 -9.85
N GLU A 24 28.57 -2.30 -9.45
CA GLU A 24 27.56 -3.24 -8.97
C GLU A 24 26.24 -2.99 -9.67
N LEU A 25 25.53 -4.07 -10.00
CA LEU A 25 24.17 -3.96 -10.53
C LEU A 25 23.18 -3.74 -9.38
N PRO A 26 22.05 -3.06 -9.62
CA PRO A 26 21.01 -2.92 -8.62
C PRO A 26 20.47 -4.30 -8.23
N ASP A 27 20.05 -4.45 -6.98
CA ASP A 27 19.28 -5.61 -6.55
C ASP A 27 17.79 -5.33 -6.74
N LEU A 28 17.20 -5.96 -7.75
CA LEU A 28 15.79 -5.75 -8.14
C LEU A 28 14.90 -6.93 -7.76
N ARG A 29 15.37 -7.82 -6.88
CA ARG A 29 14.60 -8.98 -6.44
C ARG A 29 13.45 -8.51 -5.54
N GLY A 30 12.21 -8.77 -5.97
CA GLY A 30 11.00 -8.34 -5.26
C GLY A 30 10.51 -6.96 -5.65
N GLU A 31 11.24 -6.23 -6.49
CA GLU A 31 10.90 -4.87 -6.89
C GLU A 31 9.97 -4.85 -8.12
N PHE A 32 9.03 -3.91 -8.10
CA PHE A 32 8.27 -3.53 -9.29
C PHE A 32 8.92 -2.34 -9.97
N ILE A 33 9.33 -2.53 -11.23
CA ILE A 33 9.92 -1.45 -12.02
C ILE A 33 8.83 -0.60 -12.64
N ARG A 34 8.93 0.71 -12.46
CA ARG A 34 8.14 1.70 -13.20
C ARG A 34 9.05 2.60 -14.02
N GLY A 35 8.52 3.13 -15.11
CA GLY A 35 9.22 4.10 -15.94
C GLY A 35 9.64 5.32 -15.11
N TRP A 36 10.89 5.75 -15.31
CA TRP A 36 11.34 7.04 -14.80
C TRP A 36 10.64 8.16 -15.59
N ASP A 37 10.30 9.25 -14.91
CA ASP A 37 9.47 10.32 -15.48
C ASP A 37 10.17 11.05 -16.65
N ASP A 38 11.49 11.19 -16.57
CA ASP A 38 12.37 11.80 -17.56
C ASP A 38 11.78 13.09 -18.19
N GLY A 39 11.20 13.95 -17.34
CA GLY A 39 10.67 15.26 -17.73
C GLY A 39 9.20 15.30 -18.14
N ARG A 40 8.43 14.20 -18.04
CA ARG A 40 6.99 14.19 -18.36
C ARG A 40 6.11 14.90 -17.32
N GLY A 41 6.55 14.98 -16.07
CA GLY A 41 5.86 15.66 -14.97
C GLY A 41 4.79 14.82 -14.25
N ILE A 42 4.67 13.52 -14.54
CA ILE A 42 3.72 12.63 -13.85
C ILE A 42 4.28 12.18 -12.49
N ASP A 43 5.60 12.07 -12.41
CA ASP A 43 6.31 11.57 -11.24
C ASP A 43 7.54 12.45 -10.96
N ALA A 44 7.26 13.76 -10.88
CA ALA A 44 8.27 14.80 -10.79
C ALA A 44 9.08 14.70 -9.49
N GLY A 45 10.39 14.97 -9.60
CA GLY A 45 11.30 14.96 -8.46
C GLY A 45 11.80 13.57 -8.06
N ARG A 46 11.37 12.48 -8.73
CA ARG A 46 11.93 11.16 -8.46
C ARG A 46 13.26 10.93 -9.18
N GLU A 47 14.24 10.44 -8.44
CA GLU A 47 15.55 10.07 -8.95
C GLU A 47 15.53 8.70 -9.64
N ILE A 48 16.42 8.50 -10.62
CA ILE A 48 16.56 7.20 -11.28
C ILE A 48 17.06 6.16 -10.25
N LEU A 49 16.48 4.95 -10.27
CA LEU A 49 16.74 3.86 -9.33
C LEU A 49 16.40 4.12 -7.85
N SER A 50 15.74 5.23 -7.50
CA SER A 50 15.26 5.44 -6.13
C SER A 50 14.15 4.43 -5.77
N ALA A 51 14.20 3.86 -4.57
CA ALA A 51 13.14 3.01 -4.06
C ALA A 51 11.89 3.82 -3.69
N GLN A 52 10.72 3.21 -3.89
CA GLN A 52 9.44 3.76 -3.43
C GLN A 52 8.68 2.64 -2.72
N GLY A 53 8.24 2.90 -1.48
CA GLY A 53 7.40 1.97 -0.74
C GLY A 53 6.04 1.77 -1.39
N ASP A 54 5.34 0.71 -1.02
CA ASP A 54 3.99 0.46 -1.49
C ASP A 54 3.00 1.50 -0.95
N ALA A 55 1.95 1.73 -1.71
CA ALA A 55 0.84 2.56 -1.30
C ALA A 55 -0.46 2.01 -1.89
N ILE A 56 -1.52 2.02 -1.08
CA ILE A 56 -2.88 1.83 -1.56
C ILE A 56 -3.54 3.19 -1.80
N ARG A 57 -4.55 3.21 -2.66
CA ARG A 57 -5.46 4.36 -2.73
C ARG A 57 -6.20 4.50 -1.40
N ASN A 58 -6.62 5.72 -1.09
CA ASN A 58 -7.40 5.98 0.12
C ASN A 58 -8.66 5.10 0.15
N ILE A 59 -8.95 4.53 1.31
CA ILE A 59 -10.14 3.72 1.59
C ILE A 59 -10.94 4.47 2.65
N THR A 60 -12.16 4.86 2.30
CA THR A 60 -12.97 5.73 3.15
C THR A 60 -14.20 5.02 3.68
N GLY A 61 -14.59 5.41 4.88
CA GLY A 61 -15.86 5.07 5.50
C GLY A 61 -16.10 5.96 6.71
N THR A 62 -17.34 6.00 7.20
CA THR A 62 -17.68 6.75 8.41
C THR A 62 -18.13 5.78 9.49
N VAL A 63 -17.78 6.09 10.73
CA VAL A 63 -18.36 5.51 11.93
C VAL A 63 -18.62 6.64 12.91
N GLY A 64 -19.83 6.75 13.45
CA GLY A 64 -20.15 7.89 14.30
C GLY A 64 -21.56 7.90 14.86
N TRP A 65 -21.90 9.04 15.44
CA TRP A 65 -23.18 9.32 16.06
C TRP A 65 -24.14 9.91 15.04
N TYR A 66 -25.39 9.46 15.03
CA TYR A 66 -26.45 10.04 14.22
C TYR A 66 -27.84 9.66 14.74
N GLY A 67 -28.60 10.64 15.27
CA GLY A 67 -29.99 10.48 15.77
C GLY A 67 -30.14 9.57 16.99
N ASP A 68 -29.56 8.38 16.89
CA ASP A 68 -29.75 7.21 17.72
C ASP A 68 -28.43 6.77 18.40
N GLY A 69 -27.53 7.68 18.79
CA GLY A 69 -26.39 7.34 19.67
C GLY A 69 -25.06 6.88 19.02
N LEU A 70 -24.08 6.51 19.85
CA LEU A 70 -22.74 6.06 19.43
C LEU A 70 -22.79 4.78 18.55
N LEU A 71 -22.14 4.82 17.39
CA LEU A 71 -22.20 3.75 16.37
C LEU A 71 -23.60 3.58 15.73
N SER A 72 -24.40 4.64 15.61
CA SER A 72 -25.66 4.57 14.86
C SER A 72 -25.51 4.87 13.37
N ASN A 73 -24.37 5.44 12.96
CA ASN A 73 -24.03 5.66 11.56
C ASN A 73 -22.75 4.91 11.19
N VAL A 74 -22.85 4.01 10.21
CA VAL A 74 -21.72 3.34 9.57
C VAL A 74 -21.86 3.42 8.05
N SER A 75 -20.77 3.61 7.33
CA SER A 75 -20.77 3.61 5.88
C SER A 75 -19.40 3.24 5.28
N GLY A 76 -19.37 2.97 3.98
CA GLY A 76 -18.15 2.65 3.25
C GLY A 76 -17.63 1.26 3.62
N VAL A 77 -16.40 1.20 4.12
CA VAL A 77 -15.77 -0.04 4.61
C VAL A 77 -16.20 -0.45 6.02
N PHE A 78 -17.03 0.36 6.67
CA PHE A 78 -17.58 0.02 7.97
C PHE A 78 -18.95 -0.65 7.83
N SER A 79 -19.14 -1.76 8.52
CA SER A 79 -20.43 -2.41 8.73
C SER A 79 -20.76 -2.48 10.22
N GLY A 80 -22.05 -2.46 10.54
CA GLY A 80 -22.52 -2.52 11.93
C GLY A 80 -23.02 -3.91 12.27
N ARG A 81 -22.73 -4.39 13.48
CA ARG A 81 -23.41 -5.58 14.03
C ARG A 81 -24.56 -5.14 14.90
N ASP A 82 -25.74 -5.62 14.54
CA ASP A 82 -26.96 -5.32 15.28
C ASP A 82 -26.82 -5.73 16.75
N ARG A 83 -27.43 -4.94 17.63
CA ARG A 83 -27.45 -5.23 19.06
C ARG A 83 -28.39 -6.38 19.33
N VAL A 84 -27.92 -7.35 20.11
CA VAL A 84 -28.72 -8.44 20.64
C VAL A 84 -29.22 -8.19 22.07
N ASN A 85 -28.65 -7.23 22.80
CA ASN A 85 -29.06 -6.84 24.16
C ASN A 85 -28.81 -5.34 24.43
N GLN A 86 -29.68 -4.71 25.23
CA GLN A 86 -29.54 -3.32 25.69
C GLN A 86 -28.47 -3.21 26.78
N ARG A 87 -27.20 -3.05 26.41
CA ARG A 87 -26.16 -2.56 27.36
C ARG A 87 -25.34 -1.45 26.74
N THR A 88 -25.07 -0.44 27.54
CA THR A 88 -24.91 0.94 27.11
C THR A 88 -23.52 1.46 27.46
N VAL A 89 -22.94 2.25 26.55
CA VAL A 89 -21.85 3.16 26.90
C VAL A 89 -22.47 4.27 27.72
N ALA A 90 -22.03 4.43 28.97
CA ALA A 90 -22.51 5.48 29.85
C ALA A 90 -21.98 6.82 29.35
N THR A 91 -22.86 7.74 28.98
CA THR A 91 -22.53 9.17 28.99
C THR A 91 -22.85 9.68 30.39
N ASP A 92 -22.06 10.65 30.87
CA ASP A 92 -21.86 11.13 32.25
C ASP A 92 -23.10 11.33 33.15
N SER A 93 -24.34 11.18 32.65
CA SER A 93 -25.54 11.13 33.51
C SER A 93 -26.76 10.39 32.92
N THR A 94 -26.70 9.85 31.70
CA THR A 94 -27.84 9.15 31.07
C THR A 94 -27.40 7.98 30.20
N VAL A 95 -28.22 6.94 30.22
CA VAL A 95 -28.05 5.70 29.45
C VAL A 95 -28.46 5.96 28.00
N ASP A 96 -27.52 5.91 27.04
CA ASP A 96 -27.82 6.01 25.59
C ASP A 96 -28.57 4.76 25.09
N THR A 97 -29.89 4.77 25.20
CA THR A 97 -30.74 3.65 24.75
C THR A 97 -30.81 3.51 23.24
N ASN A 98 -30.28 4.45 22.47
CA ASN A 98 -30.57 4.53 21.04
C ASN A 98 -29.55 3.80 20.15
N LEU A 99 -28.37 3.40 20.66
CA LEU A 99 -27.32 2.80 19.83
C LEU A 99 -27.90 1.75 18.86
N LYS A 100 -27.71 1.92 17.55
CA LYS A 100 -28.19 0.98 16.53
C LYS A 100 -27.32 -0.28 16.46
N TYR A 101 -25.99 -0.09 16.45
CA TYR A 101 -25.02 -1.19 16.36
C TYR A 101 -24.28 -1.38 17.69
N ALA A 102 -23.94 -2.64 18.01
CA ALA A 102 -23.11 -2.99 19.16
C ALA A 102 -21.62 -2.71 18.91
N SER A 103 -21.22 -2.82 17.64
CA SER A 103 -19.86 -2.60 17.16
C SER A 103 -19.89 -2.23 15.69
N ALA A 104 -18.86 -1.53 15.23
CA ALA A 104 -18.56 -1.34 13.82
C ALA A 104 -17.34 -2.21 13.45
N TYR A 105 -17.41 -2.88 12.31
CA TYR A 105 -16.32 -3.65 11.74
C TYR A 105 -15.74 -2.90 10.56
N PHE A 106 -14.42 -2.75 10.55
CA PHE A 106 -13.71 -2.34 9.35
C PHE A 106 -13.41 -3.58 8.50
N ASP A 107 -13.82 -3.55 7.24
CA ASP A 107 -13.47 -4.59 6.28
C ASP A 107 -13.09 -3.99 4.92
N ALA A 108 -11.77 -3.86 4.70
CA ALA A 108 -11.21 -3.40 3.43
C ALA A 108 -11.52 -4.36 2.26
N SER A 109 -11.79 -5.64 2.52
CA SER A 109 -12.05 -6.65 1.48
C SER A 109 -13.29 -6.33 0.65
N THR A 110 -14.20 -5.54 1.21
CA THR A 110 -15.41 -5.04 0.53
C THR A 110 -15.11 -4.05 -0.60
N LYS A 111 -13.88 -3.51 -0.67
CA LYS A 111 -13.45 -2.54 -1.71
C LYS A 111 -12.25 -3.01 -2.51
N VAL A 112 -11.35 -3.78 -1.89
CA VAL A 112 -10.10 -4.21 -2.52
C VAL A 112 -9.74 -5.63 -2.09
N PRO A 113 -9.13 -6.46 -2.96
CA PRO A 113 -8.56 -7.73 -2.54
C PRO A 113 -7.52 -7.53 -1.43
N THR A 114 -7.51 -8.43 -0.44
CA THR A 114 -6.60 -8.36 0.71
C THR A 114 -5.57 -9.49 0.69
N ALA A 115 -4.38 -9.19 1.17
CA ALA A 115 -3.27 -10.11 1.41
C ALA A 115 -2.33 -9.47 2.46
N THR A 116 -1.31 -10.20 2.92
CA THR A 116 -0.29 -9.65 3.83
C THR A 116 0.52 -8.51 3.20
N GLU A 117 0.58 -8.44 1.87
CA GLU A 117 1.30 -7.45 1.08
C GLU A 117 0.37 -6.87 0.01
N ASN A 118 0.41 -5.54 -0.19
CA ASN A 118 -0.26 -4.92 -1.32
C ASN A 118 0.54 -5.16 -2.61
N ARG A 119 0.02 -6.03 -3.48
CA ARG A 119 0.65 -6.34 -4.76
C ARG A 119 -0.37 -6.51 -5.87
N PRO A 120 -0.09 -6.03 -7.10
CA PRO A 120 -0.84 -6.46 -8.25
C PRO A 120 -0.60 -7.96 -8.50
N ARG A 121 -1.46 -8.58 -9.31
CA ARG A 121 -1.14 -9.88 -9.90
C ARG A 121 0.14 -9.74 -10.71
N ASN A 122 1.10 -10.61 -10.46
CA ASN A 122 2.42 -10.54 -11.06
C ASN A 122 2.96 -11.94 -11.36
N ILE A 123 4.00 -11.97 -12.20
CA ILE A 123 4.79 -13.16 -12.49
C ILE A 123 6.23 -12.80 -12.14
N ALA A 124 6.89 -13.66 -11.37
CA ALA A 124 8.30 -13.49 -11.04
C ALA A 124 9.16 -13.68 -12.31
N PHE A 125 10.03 -12.71 -12.59
CA PHE A 125 10.93 -12.73 -13.73
C PHE A 125 12.31 -12.17 -13.32
N ASN A 126 13.37 -12.63 -13.98
CA ASN A 126 14.72 -12.12 -13.71
C ASN A 126 14.98 -10.84 -14.51
N PHE A 127 15.28 -9.75 -13.82
CA PHE A 127 15.81 -8.55 -14.48
C PHE A 127 17.26 -8.78 -14.89
N ILE A 128 17.55 -8.47 -16.15
CA ILE A 128 18.89 -8.56 -16.71
C ILE A 128 19.23 -7.27 -17.47
N VAL A 129 20.48 -6.87 -17.39
CA VAL A 129 21.07 -5.88 -18.29
C VAL A 129 22.01 -6.56 -19.27
N ARG A 130 22.13 -6.00 -20.47
CA ARG A 130 23.17 -6.43 -21.42
C ARG A 130 24.51 -5.88 -20.96
N ALA A 131 25.47 -6.77 -20.75
CA ALA A 131 26.86 -6.40 -20.51
C ALA A 131 27.58 -6.47 -21.88
N ALA A 132 27.90 -5.32 -22.47
CA ALA A 132 28.51 -5.17 -23.80
C ALA A 132 29.23 -3.81 -23.93
#